data_AF-A0A9X0CFY9-F1
#
_entry.id   AF-A0A9X0CFY9-F1
#
_cell.length_a   1.000
_cell.length_b   1.000
_cell.length_c   1.000
_cell.angle_alpha   90.00
_cell.angle_beta   90.00
_cell.angle_gamma   90.00
#
_symmetry.space_group_name_H-M   'P 1'
#
loop_
_entity.id
_entity.type
_entity.pdbx_description
1 polymer ?
#
loop_
_entity_poly.entity_id
_entity_poly.type
_entity_poly.pdbx_seq_one_letter_code
_entity_poly.pdbx_strand_id
1 'polypeptide(L)'
;MPEPSPDIHQLETKDTELEEGSIDKEQEGETKTQENELEGDDNKKKEPYDAMRNEPHLINLIVESYLGEKDERGFFHGVGTAYFRGDHVYSGSFVNGLMDGTGQYVWANGIKYEGDFKNNIIEGRGVYTWTDESTYDGEVKGGLRYGQGTYICGAIPSSYTGEWKYGRRSGEGILRYDKEGSSYYDGHWMNNKRHGFGMRRYGSGNIYKGDWRGNVRHGTGTMHWYNKNERYEGQWENGVQHGHGEHSWYLKRIPGSQYPLRNYYVGEWVSGLRHGHGTFYYATGAKYVGEWMNNMKHGHGKYVFKNGLVFEGAFELDHMLDFPDFNPSGMMTPDIMNSGLPIRSGTPVRSASPFMTSENSGNPLNLSIDFLLDERDLDLYERDEELQRVTHVMLRHISKLKKIYSFYSFLGRQESVDNTFVMSRLQFWRFLKDCKVHHHGFTISELDRTIAPDKSSDVHEPQHEVLMREFLNAIIVIAYHLYNEDHHGHEPLLPGACHSSSQKTS
;
A
#
# COMPACT_ATOMS: atom_id res chain seq x y z
N MET A 1 -62.53 27.29 18.69
CA MET A 1 -62.57 28.42 19.64
C MET A 1 -63.93 28.39 20.33
N PRO A 2 -63.98 28.54 21.66
CA PRO A 2 -63.14 29.41 22.48
C PRO A 2 -62.11 28.70 23.38
N GLU A 3 -60.99 29.39 23.62
CA GLU A 3 -59.97 29.18 24.67
C GLU A 3 -60.44 29.78 26.02
N PRO A 4 -59.59 30.12 27.04
CA PRO A 4 -58.28 29.65 27.52
C PRO A 4 -58.23 29.41 29.06
N SER A 5 -57.01 29.12 29.56
CA SER A 5 -56.49 28.89 30.93
C SER A 5 -56.79 29.97 32.00
N PRO A 6 -56.42 29.77 33.30
CA PRO A 6 -55.03 29.99 33.80
C PRO A 6 -54.59 28.87 34.81
N ASP A 7 -53.36 28.69 35.29
CA ASP A 7 -52.36 29.66 35.73
C ASP A 7 -50.94 29.05 35.74
N ILE A 8 -49.97 29.97 35.65
CA ILE A 8 -48.52 29.80 35.46
C ILE A 8 -47.80 29.93 36.82
N HIS A 9 -46.71 29.18 37.03
CA HIS A 9 -45.51 29.73 37.70
C HIS A 9 -44.21 29.04 37.20
N GLN A 10 -43.48 29.81 36.38
CA GLN A 10 -42.01 30.08 36.32
C GLN A 10 -41.03 28.88 36.41
N LEU A 11 -40.30 28.53 35.34
CA LEU A 11 -39.09 29.15 34.76
C LEU A 11 -37.85 29.14 35.68
N GLU A 12 -36.98 28.16 35.47
CA GLU A 12 -35.53 28.35 35.55
C GLU A 12 -34.87 27.81 34.27
N THR A 13 -34.23 28.73 33.56
CA THR A 13 -33.30 28.53 32.45
C THR A 13 -31.98 27.99 32.97
N LYS A 14 -31.40 26.98 32.31
CA LYS A 14 -29.95 26.78 32.32
C LYS A 14 -29.44 26.36 30.96
N ASP A 15 -28.34 27.03 30.62
CA ASP A 15 -27.70 27.15 29.34
C ASP A 15 -27.09 25.84 28.84
N THR A 16 -27.08 25.71 27.51
CA THR A 16 -26.36 24.66 26.79
C THR A 16 -24.94 25.15 26.57
N GLU A 17 -24.01 24.74 27.43
CA GLU A 17 -22.58 24.90 27.19
C GLU A 17 -22.05 23.71 26.39
N LEU A 18 -21.40 24.04 25.29
CA LEU A 18 -20.55 23.18 24.47
C LEU A 18 -19.28 22.89 25.26
N GLU A 19 -19.10 21.67 25.76
CA GLU A 19 -17.82 21.22 26.30
C GLU A 19 -16.97 20.57 25.19
N GLU A 20 -15.82 21.21 24.94
CA GLU A 20 -14.69 20.70 24.19
C GLU A 20 -14.11 19.45 24.88
N GLY A 21 -14.39 18.28 24.32
CA GLY A 21 -13.81 17.01 24.74
C GLY A 21 -12.41 16.82 24.18
N SER A 22 -11.41 17.00 25.04
CA SER A 22 -9.99 16.71 24.81
C SER A 22 -9.77 15.24 24.39
N ILE A 23 -9.24 15.01 23.18
CA ILE A 23 -8.74 13.71 22.74
C ILE A 23 -7.21 13.80 22.70
N ASP A 24 -6.58 13.43 23.81
CA ASP A 24 -5.16 13.07 23.85
C ASP A 24 -4.98 12.06 24.98
N LYS A 25 -4.78 10.80 24.59
CA LYS A 25 -4.07 9.71 25.30
C LYS A 25 -4.44 8.39 24.63
N GLU A 26 -3.64 7.99 23.65
CA GLU A 26 -3.44 6.56 23.40
C GLU A 26 -2.02 6.17 23.81
N GLN A 27 -1.98 5.06 24.54
CA GLN A 27 -0.86 4.49 25.23
C GLN A 27 0.08 3.81 24.22
N GLU A 28 1.32 4.28 24.13
CA GLU A 28 2.42 3.44 23.66
C GLU A 28 3.28 3.04 24.87
N GLY A 29 2.91 1.90 25.44
CA GLY A 29 3.74 1.14 26.35
C GLY A 29 4.27 -0.08 25.62
N GLU A 30 5.57 -0.07 25.33
CA GLU A 30 6.33 -1.18 24.78
C GLU A 30 6.06 -2.47 25.56
N THR A 31 5.52 -3.47 24.87
CA THR A 31 5.70 -4.87 25.25
C THR A 31 6.57 -5.51 24.18
N LYS A 32 7.87 -5.67 24.49
CA LYS A 32 8.73 -6.64 23.84
C LYS A 32 8.04 -8.01 23.92
N THR A 33 8.16 -8.77 22.84
CA THR A 33 7.56 -10.11 22.61
C THR A 33 6.05 -10.09 22.35
N GLN A 34 5.66 -9.98 21.07
CA GLN A 34 4.60 -10.80 20.48
C GLN A 34 4.61 -10.73 18.94
N GLU A 35 4.90 -11.89 18.34
CA GLU A 35 4.21 -12.45 17.18
C GLU A 35 4.13 -11.52 15.94
N ASN A 36 5.05 -11.66 14.99
CA ASN A 36 4.81 -12.53 13.83
C ASN A 36 3.52 -13.36 13.89
N GLU A 37 2.36 -12.70 13.95
CA GLU A 37 1.16 -13.20 13.30
C GLU A 37 1.38 -13.09 11.78
N LEU A 38 2.25 -13.98 11.31
CA LEU A 38 1.94 -14.70 10.10
C LEU A 38 0.55 -15.28 10.34
N GLU A 39 -0.50 -14.62 9.85
CA GLU A 39 -1.74 -15.30 9.47
C GLU A 39 -1.40 -16.25 8.32
N GLY A 40 -0.62 -17.28 8.64
CA GLY A 40 -0.80 -18.61 8.10
C GLY A 40 -2.05 -19.18 8.73
N ASP A 41 -3.21 -18.72 8.28
CA ASP A 41 -4.49 -19.40 8.53
C ASP A 41 -4.61 -20.64 7.62
N ASP A 42 -3.58 -21.49 7.66
CA ASP A 42 -3.54 -22.70 6.83
C ASP A 42 -2.89 -23.90 7.54
N ASN A 43 -2.78 -23.86 8.88
CA ASN A 43 -2.15 -24.96 9.63
C ASN A 43 -2.72 -25.32 11.02
N LYS A 44 -4.03 -25.19 11.25
CA LYS A 44 -4.72 -25.97 12.31
C LYS A 44 -6.02 -26.60 11.79
N LYS A 45 -6.02 -27.94 11.74
CA LYS A 45 -7.08 -28.89 11.35
C LYS A 45 -7.55 -28.81 9.88
N LYS A 46 -6.70 -29.30 8.96
CA LYS A 46 -7.11 -29.62 7.59
C LYS A 46 -8.02 -30.85 7.59
N GLU A 47 -9.33 -30.64 7.60
CA GLU A 47 -10.10 -31.39 6.60
C GLU A 47 -9.71 -30.78 5.23
N PRO A 48 -9.29 -31.59 4.24
CA PRO A 48 -8.94 -31.01 2.96
C PRO A 48 -10.22 -30.40 2.38
N TYR A 49 -10.26 -29.07 2.21
CA TYR A 49 -11.27 -28.36 1.42
C TYR A 49 -11.30 -28.80 -0.07
N ASP A 50 -10.69 -29.94 -0.39
CA ASP A 50 -10.34 -30.46 -1.71
C ASP A 50 -10.33 -32.00 -1.65
N ALA A 51 -11.41 -32.58 -1.11
CA ALA A 51 -11.61 -34.02 -1.07
C ALA A 51 -12.02 -34.51 -2.46
N MET A 52 -11.03 -34.74 -3.33
CA MET A 52 -11.30 -35.24 -4.67
C MET A 52 -11.50 -36.75 -4.68
N ARG A 53 -12.54 -37.20 -5.38
CA ARG A 53 -12.82 -38.63 -5.57
C ARG A 53 -12.08 -39.17 -6.79
N ASN A 54 -11.67 -40.44 -6.70
CA ASN A 54 -11.11 -41.18 -7.83
C ASN A 54 -12.23 -41.86 -8.61
N GLU A 55 -12.06 -41.91 -9.92
CA GLU A 55 -12.93 -42.65 -10.83
C GLU A 55 -12.64 -44.16 -10.72
N PRO A 56 -13.68 -45.01 -10.66
CA PRO A 56 -13.51 -46.45 -10.79
C PRO A 56 -13.19 -46.84 -12.23
N HIS A 57 -12.43 -47.92 -12.41
CA HIS A 57 -12.23 -48.52 -13.73
C HIS A 57 -13.38 -49.47 -14.07
N LEU A 58 -13.70 -49.60 -15.35
CA LEU A 58 -14.50 -50.73 -15.83
C LEU A 58 -13.68 -52.02 -15.66
N ILE A 59 -14.18 -52.93 -14.84
CA ILE A 59 -13.57 -54.22 -14.55
C ILE A 59 -14.61 -55.33 -14.68
N ASN A 60 -14.17 -56.58 -14.86
CA ASN A 60 -15.02 -57.77 -14.84
C ASN A 60 -16.27 -57.67 -15.72
N LEU A 61 -16.12 -57.30 -17.00
CA LEU A 61 -17.22 -57.20 -17.97
C LEU A 61 -17.75 -58.58 -18.43
N ILE A 62 -17.84 -59.55 -17.52
CA ILE A 62 -18.42 -60.87 -17.75
C ILE A 62 -19.91 -60.77 -17.44
N VAL A 63 -20.76 -60.85 -18.46
CA VAL A 63 -22.22 -60.74 -18.30
C VAL A 63 -22.79 -62.04 -17.74
N GLU A 64 -23.47 -61.96 -16.59
CA GLU A 64 -24.16 -63.09 -15.94
C GLU A 64 -25.62 -63.21 -16.39
N SER A 65 -26.29 -62.08 -16.60
CA SER A 65 -27.62 -62.05 -17.21
C SER A 65 -27.82 -60.77 -18.01
N TYR A 66 -28.70 -60.84 -19.02
CA TYR A 66 -29.01 -59.74 -19.92
C TYR A 66 -30.50 -59.69 -20.22
N LEU A 67 -31.09 -58.52 -20.11
CA LEU A 67 -32.48 -58.22 -20.41
C LEU A 67 -32.52 -57.14 -21.51
N GLY A 68 -32.82 -57.53 -22.75
CA GLY A 68 -32.86 -56.59 -23.87
C GLY A 68 -32.87 -57.29 -25.22
N GLU A 69 -32.76 -56.49 -26.28
CA GLU A 69 -32.74 -56.99 -27.66
C GLU A 69 -31.43 -57.73 -27.98
N LYS A 70 -31.51 -58.70 -28.88
CA LYS A 70 -30.36 -59.43 -29.43
C LYS A 70 -30.47 -59.47 -30.95
N ASP A 71 -29.34 -59.40 -31.63
CA ASP A 71 -29.28 -59.57 -33.08
C ASP A 71 -29.49 -61.03 -33.50
N GLU A 72 -29.57 -61.28 -34.82
CA GLU A 72 -29.77 -62.62 -35.40
C GLU A 72 -28.66 -63.62 -35.01
N ARG A 73 -27.49 -63.12 -34.62
CA ARG A 73 -26.33 -63.93 -34.19
C ARG A 73 -26.34 -64.16 -32.67
N GLY A 74 -27.31 -63.60 -31.95
CA GLY A 74 -27.45 -63.69 -30.51
C GLY A 74 -26.61 -62.69 -29.72
N PHE A 75 -25.94 -61.72 -30.37
CA PHE A 75 -25.22 -60.65 -29.70
C PHE A 75 -26.18 -59.61 -29.12
N PHE A 76 -25.81 -59.02 -27.98
CA PHE A 76 -26.58 -57.91 -27.40
C PHE A 76 -26.63 -56.73 -28.37
N HIS A 77 -27.82 -56.20 -28.60
CA HIS A 77 -28.06 -55.11 -29.53
C HIS A 77 -29.22 -54.23 -29.03
N GLY A 78 -29.33 -53.00 -29.53
CA GLY A 78 -30.41 -52.09 -29.15
C GLY A 78 -30.30 -51.66 -27.69
N VAL A 79 -31.43 -51.43 -27.04
CA VAL A 79 -31.47 -51.04 -25.62
C VAL A 79 -31.61 -52.28 -24.73
N GLY A 80 -30.81 -52.35 -23.67
CA GLY A 80 -30.90 -53.44 -22.71
C GLY A 80 -30.18 -53.16 -21.39
N THR A 81 -30.33 -54.10 -20.46
CA THR A 81 -29.68 -54.11 -19.15
C THR A 81 -28.82 -55.37 -19.00
N ALA A 82 -27.52 -55.20 -18.77
CA ALA A 82 -26.58 -56.26 -18.46
C ALA A 82 -26.20 -56.25 -16.98
N TYR A 83 -26.28 -57.42 -16.34
CA TYR A 83 -25.78 -57.67 -15.00
C TYR A 83 -24.45 -58.40 -15.12
N PHE A 84 -23.38 -57.78 -14.64
CA PHE A 84 -22.03 -58.32 -14.71
C PHE A 84 -21.63 -59.04 -13.43
N ARG A 85 -20.71 -59.98 -13.56
CA ARG A 85 -20.05 -60.63 -12.43
C ARG A 85 -19.39 -59.59 -11.52
N GLY A 86 -19.67 -59.69 -10.22
CA GLY A 86 -19.21 -58.72 -9.23
C GLY A 86 -20.20 -57.57 -9.02
N ASP A 87 -21.49 -57.80 -9.28
CA ASP A 87 -22.61 -56.91 -8.95
C ASP A 87 -22.54 -55.52 -9.61
N HIS A 88 -21.97 -55.44 -10.82
CA HIS A 88 -22.02 -54.24 -11.64
C HIS A 88 -23.19 -54.33 -12.61
N VAL A 89 -23.82 -53.19 -12.92
CA VAL A 89 -25.00 -53.15 -13.79
C VAL A 89 -24.82 -52.06 -14.84
N TYR A 90 -25.07 -52.39 -16.11
CA TYR A 90 -25.21 -51.42 -17.17
C TYR A 90 -26.62 -51.44 -17.73
N SER A 91 -27.21 -50.27 -17.95
CA SER A 91 -28.47 -50.09 -18.69
C SER A 91 -28.27 -49.07 -19.78
N GLY A 92 -28.43 -49.45 -21.05
CA GLY A 92 -28.18 -48.54 -22.16
C GLY A 92 -28.12 -49.24 -23.51
N SER A 93 -27.46 -48.57 -24.46
CA SER A 93 -27.35 -49.02 -25.84
C SER A 93 -26.22 -50.05 -26.02
N PHE A 94 -26.47 -51.05 -26.85
CA PHE A 94 -25.53 -52.11 -27.22
C PHE A 94 -25.38 -52.23 -28.74
N VAL A 95 -24.14 -52.44 -29.20
CA VAL A 95 -23.81 -52.75 -30.59
C VAL A 95 -22.81 -53.91 -30.62
N ASN A 96 -23.16 -55.00 -31.33
CA ASN A 96 -22.33 -56.22 -31.43
C ASN A 96 -21.88 -56.77 -30.06
N GLY A 97 -22.74 -56.74 -29.05
CA GLY A 97 -22.43 -57.23 -27.70
C GLY A 97 -21.62 -56.27 -26.82
N LEU A 98 -21.29 -55.07 -27.31
CA LEU A 98 -20.53 -54.06 -26.59
C LEU A 98 -21.42 -52.88 -26.21
N MET A 99 -21.16 -52.27 -25.05
CA MET A 99 -21.74 -50.99 -24.65
C MET A 99 -21.29 -49.91 -25.63
N ASP A 100 -22.22 -49.35 -26.39
CA ASP A 100 -21.96 -48.36 -27.44
C ASP A 100 -23.17 -47.43 -27.61
N GLY A 101 -22.95 -46.13 -27.51
CA GLY A 101 -24.01 -45.11 -27.39
C GLY A 101 -24.16 -44.64 -25.95
N THR A 102 -25.37 -44.24 -25.56
CA THR A 102 -25.64 -43.74 -24.21
C THR A 102 -26.08 -44.85 -23.26
N GLY A 103 -25.69 -44.73 -22.00
CA GLY A 103 -26.11 -45.65 -20.94
C GLY A 103 -25.75 -45.18 -19.54
N GLN A 104 -26.19 -45.97 -18.57
CA GLN A 104 -25.85 -45.84 -17.15
C GLN A 104 -25.08 -47.08 -16.70
N TYR A 105 -23.93 -46.89 -16.07
CA TYR A 105 -23.18 -47.95 -15.39
C TYR A 105 -23.16 -47.69 -13.89
N VAL A 106 -23.56 -48.70 -13.11
CA VAL A 106 -23.55 -48.69 -11.65
C VAL A 106 -22.53 -49.73 -11.19
N TRP A 107 -21.47 -49.26 -10.52
CA TRP A 107 -20.50 -50.14 -9.87
C TRP A 107 -21.07 -50.71 -8.58
N ALA A 108 -20.56 -51.87 -8.14
CA ALA A 108 -21.03 -52.55 -6.92
C ALA A 108 -20.81 -51.73 -5.65
N ASN A 109 -19.84 -50.80 -5.67
CA ASN A 109 -19.62 -49.86 -4.58
C ASN A 109 -20.63 -48.70 -4.57
N GLY A 110 -21.59 -48.66 -5.49
CA GLY A 110 -22.64 -47.65 -5.56
C GLY A 110 -22.29 -46.39 -6.37
N ILE A 111 -21.05 -46.27 -6.87
CA ILE A 111 -20.69 -45.19 -7.83
C ILE A 111 -21.49 -45.40 -9.11
N LYS A 112 -21.89 -44.30 -9.75
CA LYS A 112 -22.65 -44.31 -11.00
C LYS A 112 -21.97 -43.44 -12.05
N TYR A 113 -22.07 -43.87 -13.30
CA TYR A 113 -21.73 -43.06 -14.47
C TYR A 113 -22.90 -43.10 -15.45
N GLU A 114 -23.30 -41.94 -15.97
CA GLU A 114 -24.34 -41.78 -16.97
C GLU A 114 -23.80 -40.98 -18.14
N GLY A 115 -23.72 -41.55 -19.33
CA GLY A 115 -23.15 -40.85 -20.47
C GLY A 115 -22.78 -41.74 -21.64
N ASP A 116 -21.78 -41.29 -22.38
CA ASP A 116 -21.33 -41.89 -23.63
C ASP A 116 -20.38 -43.08 -23.42
N PHE A 117 -20.66 -44.15 -24.15
CA PHE A 117 -19.85 -45.36 -24.24
C PHE A 117 -19.49 -45.64 -25.69
N LYS A 118 -18.26 -46.10 -25.93
CA LYS A 118 -17.79 -46.60 -27.22
C LYS A 118 -17.05 -47.92 -27.03
N ASN A 119 -17.58 -49.01 -27.58
CA ASN A 119 -16.95 -50.33 -27.50
C ASN A 119 -16.49 -50.72 -26.07
N ASN A 120 -17.36 -50.63 -25.07
CA ASN A 120 -17.06 -50.84 -23.64
C ASN A 120 -16.06 -49.85 -23.01
N ILE A 121 -15.82 -48.69 -23.62
CA ILE A 121 -14.99 -47.61 -23.07
C ILE A 121 -15.90 -46.42 -22.76
N ILE A 122 -15.73 -45.83 -21.57
CA ILE A 122 -16.37 -44.56 -21.21
C ILE A 122 -15.59 -43.42 -21.90
N GLU A 123 -16.21 -42.77 -22.88
CA GLU A 123 -15.59 -41.71 -23.68
C GLU A 123 -16.67 -40.80 -24.28
N GLY A 124 -16.48 -39.49 -24.20
CA GLY A 124 -17.47 -38.49 -24.62
C GLY A 124 -17.87 -37.59 -23.46
N ARG A 125 -19.16 -37.33 -23.28
CA ARG A 125 -19.69 -36.59 -22.13
C ARG A 125 -20.46 -37.50 -21.19
N GLY A 126 -20.43 -37.17 -19.91
CA GLY A 126 -21.25 -37.87 -18.93
C GLY A 126 -21.12 -37.32 -17.53
N VAL A 127 -21.93 -37.92 -16.65
CA VAL A 127 -22.05 -37.55 -15.25
C VAL A 127 -21.58 -38.70 -14.37
N TYR A 128 -20.59 -38.45 -13.52
CA TYR A 128 -20.24 -39.33 -12.40
C TYR A 128 -20.97 -38.89 -11.15
N THR A 129 -21.51 -39.85 -10.40
CA THR A 129 -22.10 -39.64 -9.07
C THR A 129 -21.46 -40.60 -8.08
N TRP A 130 -20.81 -40.07 -7.06
CA TRP A 130 -20.20 -40.83 -5.97
C TRP A 130 -21.18 -41.03 -4.81
N THR A 131 -20.86 -41.97 -3.93
CA THR A 131 -21.71 -42.36 -2.79
C THR A 131 -21.87 -41.27 -1.73
N ASP A 132 -20.99 -40.27 -1.73
CA ASP A 132 -21.04 -39.11 -0.85
C ASP A 132 -21.78 -37.93 -1.51
N GLU A 133 -22.58 -38.21 -2.54
CA GLU A 133 -23.32 -37.22 -3.34
C GLU A 133 -22.43 -36.24 -4.12
N SER A 134 -21.12 -36.45 -4.16
CA SER A 134 -20.26 -35.70 -5.09
C SER A 134 -20.64 -36.03 -6.53
N THR A 135 -20.59 -35.03 -7.40
CA THR A 135 -20.90 -35.17 -8.82
C THR A 135 -19.80 -34.59 -9.70
N TYR A 136 -19.67 -35.14 -10.89
CA TYR A 136 -18.90 -34.54 -11.97
C TYR A 136 -19.75 -34.58 -13.22
N ASP A 137 -19.93 -33.44 -13.88
CA ASP A 137 -20.58 -33.32 -15.19
C ASP A 137 -19.57 -32.73 -16.17
N GLY A 138 -19.18 -33.50 -17.19
CA GLY A 138 -18.21 -33.04 -18.17
C GLY A 138 -17.73 -34.08 -19.15
N GLU A 139 -16.61 -33.76 -19.81
CA GLU A 139 -15.95 -34.64 -20.76
C GLU A 139 -15.16 -35.76 -20.05
N VAL A 140 -15.17 -36.95 -20.64
CA VAL A 140 -14.49 -38.14 -20.14
C VAL A 140 -13.74 -38.82 -21.26
N LYS A 141 -12.56 -39.36 -20.93
CA LYS A 141 -11.72 -40.10 -21.86
C LYS A 141 -11.12 -41.32 -21.17
N GLY A 142 -11.49 -42.50 -21.64
CA GLY A 142 -11.02 -43.76 -21.05
C GLY A 142 -11.47 -43.94 -19.60
N GLY A 143 -12.68 -43.48 -19.27
CA GLY A 143 -13.21 -43.50 -17.90
C GLY A 143 -12.68 -42.43 -16.95
N LEU A 144 -11.74 -41.59 -17.37
CA LEU A 144 -11.20 -40.50 -16.54
C LEU A 144 -11.76 -39.15 -16.97
N ARG A 145 -11.96 -38.23 -16.02
CA ARG A 145 -12.32 -36.84 -16.32
C ARG A 145 -11.28 -36.21 -17.23
N TYR A 146 -11.74 -35.54 -18.28
CA TYR A 146 -10.92 -34.93 -19.32
C TYR A 146 -11.62 -33.67 -19.85
N GLY A 147 -10.94 -32.81 -20.61
CA GLY A 147 -11.57 -31.68 -21.28
C GLY A 147 -12.25 -30.71 -20.30
N GLN A 148 -13.40 -30.17 -20.65
CA GLN A 148 -14.16 -29.28 -19.75
C GLN A 148 -15.09 -30.06 -18.83
N GLY A 149 -15.20 -29.64 -17.58
CA GLY A 149 -16.20 -30.21 -16.66
C GLY A 149 -16.33 -29.50 -15.33
N THR A 150 -17.44 -29.77 -14.66
CA THR A 150 -17.75 -29.26 -13.33
C THR A 150 -17.81 -30.40 -12.33
N TYR A 151 -17.01 -30.32 -11.27
CA TYR A 151 -17.08 -31.19 -10.11
C TYR A 151 -17.73 -30.43 -8.95
N ILE A 152 -18.69 -31.05 -8.28
CA ILE A 152 -19.33 -30.55 -7.06
C ILE A 152 -19.07 -31.59 -5.97
N CYS A 153 -18.49 -31.18 -4.86
CA CYS A 153 -18.31 -32.06 -3.72
C CYS A 153 -19.62 -32.15 -2.92
N GLY A 154 -20.09 -33.36 -2.61
CA GLY A 154 -21.26 -33.55 -1.75
C GLY A 154 -20.94 -33.46 -0.26
N ALA A 155 -19.69 -33.73 0.13
CA ALA A 155 -19.24 -33.70 1.52
C ALA A 155 -18.99 -32.29 2.07
N ILE A 156 -18.62 -31.33 1.22
CA ILE A 156 -18.28 -29.95 1.60
C ILE A 156 -18.79 -28.98 0.51
N PRO A 157 -19.09 -27.71 0.84
CA PRO A 157 -19.57 -26.72 -0.11
C PRO A 157 -18.46 -26.23 -1.06
N SER A 158 -17.89 -27.13 -1.87
CA SER A 158 -16.83 -26.80 -2.83
C SER A 158 -17.19 -27.31 -4.23
N SER A 159 -16.87 -26.50 -5.24
CA SER A 159 -17.04 -26.86 -6.64
C SER A 159 -15.88 -26.36 -7.50
N TYR A 160 -15.51 -27.15 -8.50
CA TYR A 160 -14.52 -26.78 -9.50
C TYR A 160 -15.16 -26.82 -10.88
N THR A 161 -15.01 -25.75 -11.66
CA THR A 161 -15.37 -25.71 -13.07
C THR A 161 -14.15 -25.32 -13.88
N GLY A 162 -13.76 -26.14 -14.84
CA GLY A 162 -12.62 -25.85 -15.71
C GLY A 162 -12.09 -27.08 -16.42
N GLU A 163 -10.81 -27.01 -16.79
CA GLU A 163 -10.13 -28.04 -17.54
C GLU A 163 -9.66 -29.24 -16.69
N TRP A 164 -9.81 -30.43 -17.26
CA TRP A 164 -9.44 -31.71 -16.68
C TRP A 164 -8.52 -32.49 -17.61
N LYS A 165 -7.56 -33.19 -17.02
CA LYS A 165 -6.64 -34.07 -17.73
C LYS A 165 -6.34 -35.29 -16.88
N TYR A 166 -6.82 -36.45 -17.33
CA TYR A 166 -6.62 -37.76 -16.68
C TYR A 166 -7.02 -37.75 -15.20
N GLY A 167 -8.24 -37.27 -14.91
CA GLY A 167 -8.78 -37.22 -13.54
C GLY A 167 -8.21 -36.10 -12.66
N ARG A 168 -7.42 -35.18 -13.22
CA ARG A 168 -6.82 -34.07 -12.49
C ARG A 168 -7.18 -32.72 -13.10
N ARG A 169 -7.39 -31.72 -12.26
CA ARG A 169 -7.50 -30.31 -12.68
C ARG A 169 -6.22 -29.89 -13.38
N SER A 170 -6.38 -29.24 -14.51
CA SER A 170 -5.33 -28.79 -15.41
C SER A 170 -5.79 -27.52 -16.12
N GLY A 171 -4.92 -26.81 -16.84
CA GLY A 171 -5.36 -25.68 -17.67
C GLY A 171 -5.98 -24.55 -16.86
N GLU A 172 -7.01 -23.89 -17.38
CA GLU A 172 -7.74 -22.85 -16.68
C GLU A 172 -8.93 -23.41 -15.88
N GLY A 173 -9.23 -22.81 -14.73
CA GLY A 173 -10.43 -23.19 -13.98
C GLY A 173 -10.64 -22.43 -12.67
N ILE A 174 -11.89 -22.48 -12.21
CA ILE A 174 -12.36 -21.79 -11.01
C ILE A 174 -12.72 -22.83 -9.96
N LEU A 175 -12.07 -22.76 -8.79
CA LEU A 175 -12.43 -23.49 -7.58
C LEU A 175 -13.14 -22.55 -6.61
N ARG A 176 -14.39 -22.85 -6.28
CA ARG A 176 -15.17 -22.19 -5.23
C ARG A 176 -15.07 -23.03 -3.95
N TYR A 177 -14.88 -22.33 -2.82
CA TYR A 177 -14.72 -22.95 -1.51
C TYR A 177 -15.96 -22.81 -0.62
N ASP A 178 -16.98 -22.09 -1.09
CA ASP A 178 -18.27 -21.91 -0.41
C ASP A 178 -19.42 -21.88 -1.42
N LYS A 179 -20.66 -21.97 -0.92
CA LYS A 179 -21.88 -21.97 -1.75
C LYS A 179 -22.17 -20.58 -2.32
N GLU A 180 -21.82 -19.53 -1.57
CA GLU A 180 -22.10 -18.14 -1.87
C GLU A 180 -21.18 -17.59 -2.99
N GLY A 181 -20.10 -18.29 -3.32
CA GLY A 181 -19.07 -17.87 -4.24
C GLY A 181 -18.18 -16.75 -3.69
N SER A 182 -18.14 -16.56 -2.36
CA SER A 182 -17.41 -15.47 -1.71
C SER A 182 -15.91 -15.75 -1.67
N SER A 183 -15.52 -17.01 -1.47
CA SER A 183 -14.16 -17.51 -1.43
C SER A 183 -13.90 -18.39 -2.66
N TYR A 184 -12.94 -17.99 -3.49
CA TYR A 184 -12.60 -18.75 -4.70
C TYR A 184 -11.13 -18.58 -5.10
N TYR A 185 -10.69 -19.48 -5.98
CA TYR A 185 -9.49 -19.35 -6.79
C TYR A 185 -9.90 -19.44 -8.26
N ASP A 186 -9.41 -18.51 -9.07
CA ASP A 186 -9.62 -18.44 -10.51
C ASP A 186 -8.26 -18.29 -11.19
N GLY A 187 -7.88 -19.28 -12.01
CA GLY A 187 -6.64 -19.23 -12.78
C GLY A 187 -6.10 -20.61 -13.13
N HIS A 188 -4.80 -20.68 -13.37
CA HIS A 188 -4.17 -21.87 -13.90
C HIS A 188 -4.01 -23.00 -12.87
N TRP A 189 -4.12 -24.23 -13.38
CA TRP A 189 -3.99 -25.49 -12.66
C TRP A 189 -3.01 -26.43 -13.37
N MET A 190 -2.25 -27.17 -12.57
CA MET A 190 -1.40 -28.24 -13.04
C MET A 190 -1.43 -29.39 -12.03
N ASN A 191 -1.93 -30.55 -12.45
CA ASN A 191 -2.00 -31.76 -11.63
C ASN A 191 -2.65 -31.52 -10.26
N ASN A 192 -3.85 -30.94 -10.24
CA ASN A 192 -4.60 -30.57 -9.02
C ASN A 192 -3.96 -29.48 -8.14
N LYS A 193 -2.88 -28.83 -8.61
CA LYS A 193 -2.25 -27.74 -7.88
C LYS A 193 -2.44 -26.43 -8.64
N ARG A 194 -2.74 -25.36 -7.90
CA ARG A 194 -2.65 -23.98 -8.39
C ARG A 194 -1.24 -23.75 -8.91
N HIS A 195 -1.13 -23.28 -10.14
CA HIS A 195 0.13 -23.11 -10.82
C HIS A 195 0.00 -21.99 -11.87
N GLY A 196 1.09 -21.33 -12.24
CA GLY A 196 1.01 -20.20 -13.17
C GLY A 196 0.24 -19.03 -12.57
N PHE A 197 -0.37 -18.20 -13.41
CA PHE A 197 -1.08 -17.02 -12.95
C PHE A 197 -2.47 -17.35 -12.39
N GLY A 198 -2.88 -16.68 -11.32
CA GLY A 198 -4.23 -16.83 -10.77
C GLY A 198 -4.58 -15.84 -9.67
N MET A 199 -5.88 -15.73 -9.40
CA MET A 199 -6.47 -14.87 -8.39
C MET A 199 -7.17 -15.69 -7.31
N ARG A 200 -6.83 -15.44 -6.04
CA ARG A 200 -7.46 -16.03 -4.86
C ARG A 200 -8.18 -14.92 -4.10
N ARG A 201 -9.50 -15.02 -3.98
CA ARG A 201 -10.29 -14.18 -3.07
C ARG A 201 -10.64 -14.98 -1.83
N TYR A 202 -10.11 -14.63 -0.67
CA TYR A 202 -10.33 -15.31 0.60
C TYR A 202 -11.71 -14.98 1.20
N GLY A 203 -12.21 -15.82 2.11
CA GLY A 203 -13.46 -15.56 2.82
C GLY A 203 -13.45 -14.27 3.64
N SER A 204 -12.27 -13.81 4.07
CA SER A 204 -12.08 -12.50 4.71
C SER A 204 -12.27 -11.30 3.76
N GLY A 205 -12.41 -11.53 2.46
CA GLY A 205 -12.43 -10.50 1.43
C GLY A 205 -11.04 -10.14 0.90
N ASN A 206 -9.96 -10.61 1.53
CA ASN A 206 -8.59 -10.42 1.05
C ASN A 206 -8.40 -11.01 -0.36
N ILE A 207 -7.52 -10.41 -1.16
CA ILE A 207 -7.30 -10.85 -2.55
C ILE A 207 -5.82 -10.95 -2.83
N TYR A 208 -5.38 -12.13 -3.30
CA TYR A 208 -4.09 -12.28 -3.97
C TYR A 208 -4.30 -12.44 -5.47
N LYS A 209 -3.49 -11.76 -6.28
CA LYS A 209 -3.44 -11.92 -7.74
C LYS A 209 -1.99 -11.96 -8.18
N GLY A 210 -1.55 -13.05 -8.80
CA GLY A 210 -0.15 -13.21 -9.18
C GLY A 210 0.19 -14.65 -9.52
N ASP A 211 1.49 -14.95 -9.51
CA ASP A 211 1.97 -16.28 -9.84
C ASP A 211 1.81 -17.26 -8.67
N TRP A 212 1.60 -18.51 -9.03
CA TRP A 212 1.43 -19.66 -8.16
C TRP A 212 2.37 -20.77 -8.60
N ARG A 213 2.95 -21.48 -7.63
CA ARG A 213 3.79 -22.63 -7.89
C ARG A 213 3.44 -23.76 -6.94
N GLY A 214 2.56 -24.66 -7.35
CA GLY A 214 2.28 -25.86 -6.57
C GLY A 214 1.51 -25.55 -5.28
N ASN A 215 0.41 -24.80 -5.41
CA ASN A 215 -0.44 -24.32 -4.31
C ASN A 215 0.11 -23.19 -3.44
N VAL A 216 1.34 -22.72 -3.65
CA VAL A 216 1.89 -21.57 -2.92
C VAL A 216 2.03 -20.36 -3.84
N ARG A 217 1.87 -19.16 -3.26
CA ARG A 217 2.19 -17.89 -3.94
C ARG A 217 3.68 -17.86 -4.27
N HIS A 218 4.02 -17.43 -5.48
CA HIS A 218 5.39 -17.40 -5.97
C HIS A 218 5.54 -16.32 -7.03
N GLY A 219 6.75 -16.08 -7.54
CA GLY A 219 6.97 -15.18 -8.67
C GLY A 219 6.57 -13.74 -8.33
N THR A 220 5.76 -13.13 -9.18
CA THR A 220 5.27 -11.76 -8.99
C THR A 220 3.79 -11.77 -8.61
N GLY A 221 3.38 -10.85 -7.74
CA GLY A 221 1.98 -10.78 -7.33
C GLY A 221 1.63 -9.62 -6.43
N THR A 222 0.34 -9.34 -6.38
CA THR A 222 -0.27 -8.32 -5.54
C THR A 222 -1.17 -8.97 -4.49
N MET A 223 -0.99 -8.61 -3.23
CA MET A 223 -1.86 -8.96 -2.12
C MET A 223 -2.56 -7.71 -1.61
N HIS A 224 -3.88 -7.79 -1.46
CA HIS A 224 -4.70 -6.79 -0.79
C HIS A 224 -5.28 -7.40 0.48
N TRP A 225 -4.92 -6.83 1.63
CA TRP A 225 -5.54 -7.12 2.92
C TRP A 225 -6.59 -6.04 3.19
N TYR A 226 -7.81 -6.26 2.71
CA TYR A 226 -8.90 -5.28 2.85
C TYR A 226 -9.28 -5.07 4.32
N ASN A 227 -9.18 -6.09 5.15
CA ASN A 227 -9.41 -5.99 6.59
C ASN A 227 -8.39 -5.09 7.30
N LYS A 228 -7.16 -5.02 6.80
CA LYS A 228 -6.06 -4.21 7.37
C LYS A 228 -5.82 -2.90 6.62
N ASN A 229 -6.53 -2.66 5.51
CA ASN A 229 -6.23 -1.58 4.57
C ASN A 229 -4.75 -1.57 4.14
N GLU A 230 -4.23 -2.74 3.79
CA GLU A 230 -2.85 -2.90 3.32
C GLU A 230 -2.80 -3.49 1.92
N ARG A 231 -1.73 -3.15 1.19
CA ARG A 231 -1.43 -3.72 -0.12
C ARG A 231 0.06 -4.00 -0.23
N TYR A 232 0.42 -5.18 -0.71
CA TYR A 232 1.78 -5.51 -1.15
C TYR A 232 1.78 -5.82 -2.64
N GLU A 233 2.74 -5.30 -3.37
CA GLU A 233 3.01 -5.62 -4.77
C GLU A 233 4.49 -5.88 -4.95
N GLY A 234 4.84 -7.07 -5.43
CA GLY A 234 6.25 -7.41 -5.61
C GLY A 234 6.47 -8.88 -5.81
N GLN A 235 7.69 -9.31 -5.50
CA GLN A 235 8.12 -10.68 -5.60
C GLN A 235 7.68 -11.51 -4.39
N TRP A 236 7.44 -12.80 -4.63
CA TRP A 236 6.97 -13.80 -3.68
C TRP A 236 7.80 -15.08 -3.82
N GLU A 237 8.19 -15.65 -2.68
CA GLU A 237 8.86 -16.94 -2.63
C GLU A 237 8.23 -17.81 -1.54
N ASN A 238 7.87 -19.05 -1.89
CA ASN A 238 7.28 -20.03 -0.95
C ASN A 238 6.14 -19.47 -0.08
N GLY A 239 5.30 -18.61 -0.65
CA GLY A 239 4.16 -18.03 0.05
C GLY A 239 4.42 -16.73 0.81
N VAL A 240 5.66 -16.22 0.88
CA VAL A 240 6.01 -14.98 1.59
C VAL A 240 6.65 -13.94 0.66
N GLN A 241 6.60 -12.67 1.05
CA GLN A 241 7.25 -11.57 0.34
C GLN A 241 8.76 -11.81 0.26
N HIS A 242 9.34 -11.61 -0.91
CA HIS A 242 10.77 -11.83 -1.15
C HIS A 242 11.24 -10.91 -2.27
N GLY A 243 12.54 -10.65 -2.39
CA GLY A 243 13.10 -9.85 -3.47
C GLY A 243 12.65 -8.40 -3.42
N HIS A 244 12.25 -7.80 -4.53
CA HIS A 244 11.82 -6.40 -4.56
C HIS A 244 10.29 -6.27 -4.48
N GLY A 245 9.81 -5.28 -3.71
CA GLY A 245 8.37 -5.00 -3.59
C GLY A 245 8.02 -3.70 -2.89
N GLU A 246 6.78 -3.26 -3.12
CA GLU A 246 6.13 -2.14 -2.43
C GLU A 246 5.09 -2.65 -1.44
N HIS A 247 5.14 -2.20 -0.18
CA HIS A 247 4.08 -2.41 0.81
C HIS A 247 3.48 -1.05 1.19
N SER A 248 2.18 -0.90 1.00
CA SER A 248 1.39 0.28 1.36
C SER A 248 0.45 -0.02 2.54
N TRP A 249 0.43 0.86 3.53
CA TRP A 249 -0.53 0.89 4.64
C TRP A 249 -1.40 2.14 4.51
N TYR A 250 -2.69 1.98 4.20
CA TYR A 250 -3.61 3.10 3.98
C TYR A 250 -4.24 3.56 5.31
N LEU A 251 -3.94 4.77 5.75
CA LEU A 251 -4.45 5.34 7.00
C LEU A 251 -5.84 5.96 6.82
N LYS A 252 -6.03 6.74 5.75
CA LYS A 252 -7.29 7.43 5.47
C LYS A 252 -7.51 7.61 3.98
N ARG A 253 -8.68 7.19 3.49
CA ARG A 253 -9.18 7.64 2.18
C ARG A 253 -9.84 8.99 2.37
N ILE A 254 -9.30 10.01 1.72
CA ILE A 254 -9.87 11.35 1.71
C ILE A 254 -10.74 11.43 0.44
N PRO A 255 -12.08 11.55 0.55
CA PRO A 255 -12.94 11.74 -0.62
C PRO A 255 -12.47 12.96 -1.43
N GLY A 256 -12.31 12.81 -2.75
CA GLY A 256 -11.78 13.85 -3.64
C GLY A 256 -10.26 13.86 -3.81
N SER A 257 -9.49 13.21 -2.92
CA SER A 257 -8.04 13.10 -3.11
C SER A 257 -7.69 12.04 -4.16
N GLN A 258 -6.80 12.38 -5.09
CA GLN A 258 -6.24 11.43 -6.06
C GLN A 258 -5.42 10.32 -5.37
N TYR A 259 -4.85 10.61 -4.19
CA TYR A 259 -4.00 9.67 -3.46
C TYR A 259 -4.49 9.45 -2.02
N PRO A 260 -4.54 8.18 -1.56
CA PRO A 260 -4.86 7.90 -0.17
C PRO A 260 -3.68 8.28 0.73
N LEU A 261 -3.98 8.81 1.92
CA LEU A 261 -2.99 9.04 2.95
C LEU A 261 -2.45 7.69 3.41
N ARG A 262 -1.18 7.41 3.13
CA ARG A 262 -0.56 6.09 3.34
C ARG A 262 0.88 6.18 3.79
N ASN A 263 1.31 5.24 4.62
CA ASN A 263 2.71 4.89 4.72
C ASN A 263 3.02 3.89 3.61
N TYR A 264 4.21 3.93 3.02
CA TYR A 264 4.61 2.88 2.10
C TYR A 264 6.12 2.67 2.08
N TYR A 265 6.53 1.41 1.90
CA TYR A 265 7.90 0.97 1.74
C TYR A 265 8.12 0.49 0.31
N VAL A 266 9.21 0.89 -0.31
CA VAL A 266 9.68 0.35 -1.60
C VAL A 266 11.12 -0.11 -1.40
N GLY A 267 11.39 -1.39 -1.60
CA GLY A 267 12.76 -1.90 -1.46
C GLY A 267 12.84 -3.42 -1.46
N GLU A 268 13.92 -3.91 -0.88
CA GLU A 268 14.23 -5.33 -0.79
C GLU A 268 13.54 -6.01 0.40
N TRP A 269 13.26 -7.30 0.23
CA TRP A 269 12.55 -8.19 1.14
C TRP A 269 13.25 -9.55 1.20
N VAL A 270 13.39 -10.10 2.40
CA VAL A 270 13.88 -11.46 2.62
C VAL A 270 12.93 -12.14 3.59
N SER A 271 12.29 -13.22 3.14
CA SER A 271 11.41 -14.07 3.97
C SER A 271 10.33 -13.29 4.73
N GLY A 272 9.68 -12.34 4.06
CA GLY A 272 8.60 -11.53 4.64
C GLY A 272 9.08 -10.30 5.42
N LEU A 273 10.39 -10.07 5.54
CA LEU A 273 10.96 -8.94 6.26
C LEU A 273 11.63 -7.97 5.30
N ARG A 274 11.46 -6.66 5.52
CA ARG A 274 12.25 -5.62 4.85
C ARG A 274 13.73 -5.85 5.16
N HIS A 275 14.54 -5.84 4.13
CA HIS A 275 15.97 -6.14 4.19
C HIS A 275 16.70 -5.37 3.10
N GLY A 276 18.03 -5.34 3.10
CA GLY A 276 18.81 -4.76 2.00
C GLY A 276 18.59 -3.24 1.90
N HIS A 277 18.36 -2.70 0.71
CA HIS A 277 18.11 -1.27 0.54
C HIS A 277 16.64 -0.97 0.28
N GLY A 278 16.15 0.14 0.85
CA GLY A 278 14.76 0.54 0.66
C GLY A 278 14.45 1.95 1.13
N THR A 279 13.34 2.47 0.63
CA THR A 279 12.78 3.76 1.03
C THR A 279 11.45 3.56 1.73
N PHE A 280 11.30 4.14 2.91
CA PHE A 280 10.02 4.23 3.62
C PHE A 280 9.51 5.66 3.58
N TYR A 281 8.31 5.84 3.08
CA TYR A 281 7.58 7.09 3.01
C TYR A 281 6.51 7.09 4.08
N TYR A 282 6.53 8.10 4.95
CA TYR A 282 5.53 8.29 5.97
C TYR A 282 4.41 9.19 5.44
N ALA A 283 3.18 8.91 5.85
CA ALA A 283 2.00 9.73 5.57
C ALA A 283 2.17 11.19 6.03
N THR A 284 3.05 11.43 7.01
CA THR A 284 3.39 12.76 7.53
C THR A 284 4.26 13.60 6.59
N GLY A 285 4.78 13.01 5.50
CA GLY A 285 5.75 13.63 4.61
C GLY A 285 7.22 13.35 4.97
N ALA A 286 7.48 12.74 6.13
CA ALA A 286 8.82 12.23 6.45
C ALA A 286 9.19 11.06 5.52
N LYS A 287 10.49 10.81 5.32
CA LYS A 287 10.96 9.60 4.61
C LYS A 287 12.32 9.13 5.11
N TYR A 288 12.54 7.83 5.06
CA TYR A 288 13.84 7.19 5.27
C TYR A 288 14.30 6.53 3.98
N VAL A 289 15.56 6.73 3.60
CA VAL A 289 16.22 6.06 2.47
C VAL A 289 17.50 5.43 3.01
N GLY A 290 17.67 4.12 2.94
CA GLY A 290 18.88 3.49 3.43
C GLY A 290 18.80 1.98 3.53
N GLU A 291 19.69 1.41 4.34
CA GLU A 291 19.76 -0.02 4.60
C GLU A 291 18.71 -0.50 5.61
N TRP A 292 18.26 -1.73 5.44
CA TRP A 292 17.25 -2.40 6.25
C TRP A 292 17.76 -3.78 6.65
N MET A 293 17.49 -4.16 7.89
CA MET A 293 17.76 -5.48 8.40
C MET A 293 16.59 -5.94 9.27
N ASN A 294 15.88 -6.97 8.82
CA ASN A 294 14.79 -7.62 9.55
C ASN A 294 13.74 -6.61 10.03
N ASN A 295 13.19 -5.83 9.10
CA ASN A 295 12.21 -4.77 9.34
C ASN A 295 12.71 -3.52 10.07
N MET A 296 14.00 -3.44 10.44
CA MET A 296 14.57 -2.27 11.11
C MET A 296 15.51 -1.52 10.19
N LYS A 297 15.58 -0.19 10.30
CA LYS A 297 16.61 0.62 9.65
C LYS A 297 17.97 0.21 10.22
N HIS A 298 18.94 0.06 9.34
CA HIS A 298 20.29 -0.39 9.66
C HIS A 298 21.31 0.34 8.78
N GLY A 299 22.61 0.11 9.01
CA GLY A 299 23.68 0.57 8.12
C GLY A 299 23.67 2.08 7.90
N HIS A 300 24.04 2.54 6.70
CA HIS A 300 23.95 3.96 6.37
C HIS A 300 22.57 4.33 5.80
N GLY A 301 22.08 5.51 6.18
CA GLY A 301 20.81 6.00 5.67
C GLY A 301 20.63 7.51 5.82
N LYS A 302 19.57 7.98 5.18
CA LYS A 302 19.12 9.37 5.16
C LYS A 302 17.68 9.45 5.62
N TYR A 303 17.43 10.18 6.70
CA TYR A 303 16.10 10.45 7.22
C TYR A 303 15.74 11.92 7.00
N VAL A 304 14.65 12.17 6.27
CA VAL A 304 14.05 13.48 6.10
C VAL A 304 12.87 13.58 7.06
N PHE A 305 12.95 14.47 8.03
CA PHE A 305 11.92 14.70 9.02
C PHE A 305 10.74 15.49 8.43
N LYS A 306 9.57 15.40 9.08
CA LYS A 306 8.35 16.14 8.69
C LYS A 306 8.56 17.66 8.58
N ASN A 307 9.53 18.22 9.32
CA ASN A 307 9.85 19.64 9.33
C ASN A 307 10.86 20.04 8.25
N GLY A 308 11.37 19.08 7.47
CA GLY A 308 12.39 19.28 6.43
C GLY A 308 13.83 19.09 6.90
N LEU A 309 14.08 18.89 8.20
CA LEU A 309 15.42 18.54 8.69
C LEU A 309 15.87 17.23 8.05
N VAL A 310 17.18 17.09 7.88
CA VAL A 310 17.80 15.90 7.29
C VAL A 310 18.84 15.37 8.25
N PHE A 311 18.75 14.08 8.57
CA PHE A 311 19.83 13.32 9.17
C PHE A 311 20.40 12.37 8.14
N GLU A 312 21.72 12.30 8.05
CA GLU A 312 22.43 11.38 7.17
C GLU A 312 23.59 10.78 7.97
N GLY A 313 23.54 9.46 8.19
CA GLY A 313 24.42 8.82 9.16
C GLY A 313 24.14 7.32 9.30
N ALA A 314 24.71 6.72 10.34
CA ALA A 314 24.55 5.29 10.62
C ALA A 314 23.28 5.02 11.44
N PHE A 315 22.67 3.86 11.22
CA PHE A 315 21.47 3.38 11.91
C PHE A 315 21.71 1.99 12.49
N GLU A 316 21.26 1.77 13.73
CA GLU A 316 21.27 0.46 14.37
C GLU A 316 19.93 0.21 15.06
N LEU A 317 19.23 -0.86 14.67
CA LEU A 317 17.93 -1.26 15.24
C LEU A 317 16.91 -0.10 15.26
N ASP A 318 16.75 0.59 14.12
CA ASP A 318 15.91 1.80 13.96
C ASP A 318 16.44 3.11 14.58
N HIS A 319 17.56 3.08 15.31
CA HIS A 319 18.11 4.25 16.00
C HIS A 319 19.13 4.98 15.15
N MET A 320 19.11 6.32 15.15
CA MET A 320 20.14 7.16 14.55
C MET A 320 21.37 7.18 15.46
N LEU A 321 22.54 6.81 14.94
CA LEU A 321 23.82 6.93 15.63
C LEU A 321 24.37 8.35 15.45
N ASP A 322 25.05 8.88 16.48
CA ASP A 322 25.68 10.21 16.49
C ASP A 322 24.75 11.42 16.24
N PHE A 323 23.42 11.23 16.30
CA PHE A 323 22.49 12.36 16.34
C PHE A 323 22.48 12.97 17.74
N PRO A 324 22.83 14.25 17.92
CA PRO A 324 23.01 14.81 19.26
C PRO A 324 21.71 14.83 20.07
N ASP A 325 21.77 14.26 21.28
CA ASP A 325 20.80 14.53 22.35
C ASP A 325 20.89 16.02 22.71
N PHE A 326 19.78 16.74 22.69
CA PHE A 326 19.72 18.21 22.75
C PHE A 326 20.51 18.89 23.90
N ASN A 327 21.10 20.06 23.58
CA ASN A 327 21.81 21.02 24.45
C ASN A 327 20.81 21.84 25.34
N PRO A 328 21.21 22.36 26.52
CA PRO A 328 20.31 22.80 27.61
C PRO A 328 19.77 24.25 27.48
N SER A 329 19.38 24.68 26.27
CA SER A 329 18.89 26.06 26.02
C SER A 329 17.38 26.17 25.75
N GLY A 330 16.60 25.11 25.96
CA GLY A 330 15.13 25.22 26.08
C GLY A 330 14.38 25.66 24.82
N MET A 331 15.01 25.67 23.65
CA MET A 331 14.30 25.70 22.38
C MET A 331 13.93 24.27 22.00
N MET A 332 12.62 24.02 21.90
CA MET A 332 12.02 22.70 21.73
C MET A 332 12.80 21.81 20.76
N THR A 333 13.11 20.60 21.24
CA THR A 333 13.51 19.46 20.43
C THR A 333 12.57 19.29 19.23
N PRO A 334 13.05 18.95 18.02
CA PRO A 334 12.15 18.44 17.00
C PRO A 334 11.46 17.21 17.59
N ASP A 335 10.16 17.05 17.32
CA ASP A 335 9.25 16.02 17.82
C ASP A 335 9.77 14.57 17.61
N ILE A 336 10.84 14.17 18.27
CA ILE A 336 11.34 12.79 18.32
C ILE A 336 10.38 11.95 19.17
N MET A 337 9.76 12.57 20.19
CA MET A 337 8.76 11.93 21.05
C MET A 337 7.45 11.57 20.31
N ASN A 338 7.14 12.20 19.18
CA ASN A 338 5.96 11.88 18.36
C ASN A 338 6.28 10.96 17.16
N SER A 339 7.49 10.37 17.14
CA SER A 339 7.97 9.48 16.07
C SER A 339 7.98 7.99 16.46
N GLY A 340 7.59 7.65 17.70
CA GLY A 340 7.51 6.26 18.17
C GLY A 340 8.86 5.54 18.28
N LEU A 341 9.98 6.27 18.32
CA LEU A 341 11.33 5.69 18.41
C LEU A 341 11.86 5.71 19.86
N PRO A 342 12.25 4.56 20.44
CA PRO A 342 12.84 4.53 21.77
C PRO A 342 14.27 5.10 21.75
N ILE A 343 14.57 6.07 22.62
CA ILE A 343 15.93 6.55 22.87
C ILE A 343 16.52 5.74 24.02
N ARG A 344 17.72 5.21 23.86
CA ARG A 344 18.40 4.48 24.95
C ARG A 344 18.90 5.48 25.99
N SER A 345 18.24 5.56 27.14
CA SER A 345 18.73 6.32 28.29
C SER A 345 19.83 5.56 29.02
N GLY A 346 21.03 6.15 29.05
CA GLY A 346 22.04 5.89 30.09
C GLY A 346 23.29 5.12 29.65
N THR A 347 24.41 5.84 29.57
CA THR A 347 25.62 5.59 30.40
C THR A 347 26.46 6.88 30.47
N PRO A 348 27.17 7.15 31.59
CA PRO A 348 27.74 8.47 31.85
C PRO A 348 29.07 8.70 31.13
N VAL A 349 29.25 9.96 30.75
CA VAL A 349 30.41 10.63 30.14
C VAL A 349 31.76 10.04 30.54
N ARG A 350 32.59 9.73 29.54
CA ARG A 350 34.05 9.78 29.67
C ARG A 350 34.54 11.08 29.04
N SER A 351 35.04 11.96 29.91
CA SER A 351 35.62 13.27 29.61
C SER A 351 36.56 13.25 28.42
N ALA A 352 36.19 13.95 27.35
CA ALA A 352 37.12 14.50 26.38
C ALA A 352 36.79 15.98 26.23
N SER A 353 37.80 16.80 26.52
CA SER A 353 37.79 18.26 26.43
C SER A 353 37.24 18.76 25.09
N PRO A 354 36.62 19.94 25.05
CA PRO A 354 36.04 20.49 23.83
C PRO A 354 37.16 20.87 22.85
N PHE A 355 37.51 19.96 21.96
CA PHE A 355 38.06 20.32 20.67
C PHE A 355 36.87 20.50 19.73
N MET A 356 36.42 21.75 19.61
CA MET A 356 35.59 22.19 18.49
C MET A 356 36.43 22.01 17.23
N THR A 357 36.23 20.92 16.49
CA THR A 357 36.59 20.89 15.07
C THR A 357 35.48 21.62 14.33
N SER A 358 35.86 22.78 13.82
CA SER A 358 35.12 23.81 13.10
C SER A 358 34.56 23.35 11.73
N GLU A 359 33.98 22.15 11.62
CA GLU A 359 33.55 21.62 10.31
C GLU A 359 32.23 20.85 10.43
N ASN A 360 31.13 21.59 10.66
CA ASN A 360 29.80 21.37 10.04
C ASN A 360 28.75 22.25 10.73
N SER A 361 28.82 23.56 10.45
CA SER A 361 27.69 24.49 10.56
C SER A 361 26.70 24.17 9.42
N GLY A 362 25.95 23.08 9.56
CA GLY A 362 24.95 22.69 8.57
C GLY A 362 23.78 23.67 8.61
N ASN A 363 23.66 24.54 7.60
CA ASN A 363 22.56 25.47 7.46
C ASN A 363 21.19 24.72 7.47
N PRO A 364 20.37 24.82 8.55
CA PRO A 364 19.15 24.04 8.72
C PRO A 364 18.05 24.41 7.72
N LEU A 365 18.17 25.55 7.04
CA LEU A 365 17.22 26.02 6.03
C LEU A 365 17.72 25.76 4.59
N ASN A 366 18.97 25.29 4.42
CA ASN A 366 19.63 25.10 3.13
C ASN A 366 19.41 26.31 2.19
N LEU A 367 19.71 27.50 2.73
CA LEU A 367 19.58 28.78 2.02
C LEU A 367 20.72 28.88 1.00
N SER A 368 20.39 29.24 -0.24
CA SER A 368 21.36 29.43 -1.33
C SER A 368 21.49 30.93 -1.58
N ILE A 369 22.16 31.62 -0.66
CA ILE A 369 22.37 33.07 -0.70
C ILE A 369 23.84 33.43 -0.97
N ASP A 370 24.64 32.44 -1.37
CA ASP A 370 26.08 32.58 -1.58
C ASP A 370 26.42 33.72 -2.55
N PHE A 371 25.59 33.92 -3.58
CA PHE A 371 25.75 35.02 -4.53
C PHE A 371 25.63 36.42 -3.91
N LEU A 372 24.84 36.58 -2.83
CA LEU A 372 24.75 37.85 -2.09
C LEU A 372 26.00 38.08 -1.23
N LEU A 373 26.58 36.99 -0.74
CA LEU A 373 27.80 37.02 0.08
C LEU A 373 29.04 37.24 -0.79
N ASP A 374 29.02 36.79 -2.05
CA ASP A 374 30.07 37.01 -3.04
C ASP A 374 30.19 38.47 -3.48
N GLU A 375 29.10 39.25 -3.47
CA GLU A 375 29.13 40.68 -3.81
C GLU A 375 29.86 41.56 -2.78
N ARG A 376 30.16 41.06 -1.58
CA ARG A 376 30.67 41.85 -0.44
C ARG A 376 32.17 41.67 -0.14
N ASP A 377 32.93 40.95 -0.98
CA ASP A 377 34.37 40.66 -0.78
C ASP A 377 34.71 40.12 0.64
N LEU A 378 33.78 39.38 1.27
CA LEU A 378 33.92 38.87 2.63
C LEU A 378 34.84 37.64 2.69
N ASP A 379 35.57 37.48 3.79
CA ASP A 379 36.36 36.27 4.04
C ASP A 379 35.48 35.06 4.44
N LEU A 380 36.07 33.86 4.45
CA LEU A 380 35.33 32.61 4.71
C LEU A 380 34.69 32.55 6.10
N TYR A 381 35.26 33.23 7.10
CA TYR A 381 34.74 33.23 8.46
C TYR A 381 33.58 34.22 8.59
N GLU A 382 33.72 35.41 8.03
CA GLU A 382 32.67 36.44 7.98
C GLU A 382 31.45 35.94 7.19
N ARG A 383 31.65 35.15 6.14
CA ARG A 383 30.56 34.52 5.36
C ARG A 383 29.73 33.56 6.21
N ASP A 384 30.36 32.68 6.98
CA ASP A 384 29.63 31.74 7.85
C ASP A 384 28.89 32.48 8.96
N GLU A 385 29.49 33.53 9.54
CA GLU A 385 28.83 34.35 10.57
C GLU A 385 27.58 35.07 10.03
N GLU A 386 27.67 35.68 8.84
CA GLU A 386 26.53 36.35 8.20
C GLU A 386 25.43 35.36 7.81
N LEU A 387 25.80 34.19 7.25
CA LEU A 387 24.85 33.13 6.93
C LEU A 387 24.12 32.62 8.18
N GLN A 388 24.83 32.44 9.30
CA GLN A 388 24.25 32.05 10.58
C GLN A 388 23.28 33.12 11.10
N ARG A 389 23.64 34.41 11.02
CA ARG A 389 22.78 35.53 11.43
C ARG A 389 21.48 35.56 10.63
N VAL A 390 21.56 35.47 9.30
CA VAL A 390 20.37 35.43 8.42
C VAL A 390 19.50 34.21 8.74
N THR A 391 20.13 33.05 8.89
CA THR A 391 19.44 31.80 9.24
C THR A 391 18.69 31.93 10.57
N HIS A 392 19.31 32.51 11.59
CA HIS A 392 18.70 32.70 12.90
C HIS A 392 17.46 33.61 12.83
N VAL A 393 17.56 34.72 12.09
CA VAL A 393 16.42 35.64 11.88
C VAL A 393 15.27 34.92 11.15
N MET A 394 15.60 34.16 10.10
CA MET A 394 14.60 33.39 9.35
C MET A 394 13.93 32.32 10.20
N LEU A 395 14.70 31.59 11.01
CA LEU A 395 14.15 30.59 11.95
C LEU A 395 13.22 31.21 12.98
N ARG A 396 13.53 32.40 13.51
CA ARG A 396 12.66 33.13 14.43
C ARG A 396 11.28 33.44 13.83
N HIS A 397 11.23 33.67 12.51
CA HIS A 397 10.01 34.03 11.80
C HIS A 397 9.41 32.89 10.96
N ILE A 398 10.01 31.69 10.98
CA ILE A 398 9.67 30.60 10.06
C ILE A 398 8.20 30.18 10.17
N SER A 399 7.63 30.16 11.37
CA SER A 399 6.21 29.81 11.57
C SER A 399 5.26 30.82 10.94
N LYS A 400 5.61 32.11 10.94
CA LYS A 400 4.82 33.16 10.25
C LYS A 400 5.01 33.07 8.73
N LEU A 401 6.24 32.85 8.28
CA LEU A 401 6.56 32.69 6.86
C LEU A 401 5.86 31.46 6.26
N LYS A 402 5.80 30.34 6.98
CA LYS A 402 5.03 29.15 6.59
C LYS A 402 3.55 29.45 6.44
N LYS A 403 2.94 30.19 7.39
CA LYS A 403 1.52 30.60 7.30
C LYS A 403 1.26 31.48 6.09
N ILE A 404 2.16 32.44 5.80
CA ILE A 404 2.06 33.31 4.63
C ILE A 404 2.15 32.48 3.35
N TYR A 405 3.16 31.62 3.24
CA TYR A 405 3.34 30.75 2.09
C TYR A 405 2.10 29.89 1.85
N SER A 406 1.59 29.23 2.90
CA SER A 406 0.37 28.43 2.84
C SER A 406 -0.84 29.26 2.39
N PHE A 407 -1.03 30.46 2.94
CA PHE A 407 -2.14 31.33 2.55
C PHE A 407 -2.10 31.69 1.07
N TYR A 408 -0.96 32.16 0.55
CA TYR A 408 -0.85 32.56 -0.85
C TYR A 408 -0.88 31.36 -1.82
N SER A 409 -0.32 30.22 -1.42
CA SER A 409 -0.37 28.98 -2.20
C SER A 409 -1.80 28.44 -2.40
N PHE A 410 -2.72 28.80 -1.49
CA PHE A 410 -4.13 28.46 -1.57
C PHE A 410 -4.94 29.38 -2.51
N LEU A 411 -4.45 30.59 -2.81
CA LEU A 411 -5.24 31.57 -3.58
C LEU A 411 -5.55 31.06 -4.99
N GLY A 412 -6.84 30.99 -5.32
CA GLY A 412 -7.31 30.51 -6.63
C GLY A 412 -7.27 28.99 -6.80
N ARG A 413 -6.92 28.23 -5.75
CA ARG A 413 -7.02 26.76 -5.71
C ARG A 413 -8.10 26.37 -4.72
N GLN A 414 -9.10 25.61 -5.16
CA GLN A 414 -10.14 25.09 -4.28
C GLN A 414 -9.70 23.79 -3.57
N GLU A 415 -8.72 23.06 -4.12
CA GLU A 415 -8.21 21.77 -3.62
C GLU A 415 -6.71 21.60 -3.98
N SER A 416 -5.96 20.83 -3.18
CA SER A 416 -4.61 20.32 -3.50
C SER A 416 -4.64 18.80 -3.54
N VAL A 417 -3.88 18.22 -4.48
CA VAL A 417 -3.86 16.79 -4.80
C VAL A 417 -3.25 15.94 -3.67
N ASP A 418 -2.47 16.56 -2.79
CA ASP A 418 -1.73 15.92 -1.69
C ASP A 418 -1.71 16.76 -0.40
N ASN A 419 -2.54 17.82 -0.32
CA ASN A 419 -2.48 18.84 0.73
C ASN A 419 -1.13 19.58 0.82
N THR A 420 -0.22 19.36 -0.14
CA THR A 420 0.99 20.13 -0.34
C THR A 420 0.64 21.25 -1.33
N PHE A 421 0.49 22.46 -0.81
CA PHE A 421 0.23 23.61 -1.67
C PHE A 421 1.58 24.20 -2.08
N VAL A 422 1.98 23.95 -3.34
CA VAL A 422 3.12 24.63 -3.95
C VAL A 422 2.65 25.96 -4.52
N MET A 423 3.34 27.04 -4.16
CA MET A 423 2.99 28.39 -4.61
C MET A 423 3.35 28.53 -6.09
N SER A 424 2.51 29.18 -6.89
CA SER A 424 2.89 29.59 -8.25
C SER A 424 3.59 30.95 -8.25
N ARG A 425 4.39 31.22 -9.27
CA ARG A 425 5.04 32.52 -9.47
C ARG A 425 4.04 33.68 -9.49
N LEU A 426 2.85 33.49 -10.07
CA LEU A 426 1.76 34.47 -10.03
C LEU A 426 1.26 34.75 -8.60
N GLN A 427 1.10 33.71 -7.78
CA GLN A 427 0.72 33.85 -6.36
C GLN A 427 1.82 34.55 -5.57
N PHE A 428 3.10 34.28 -5.90
CA PHE A 428 4.24 34.98 -5.31
C PHE A 428 4.26 36.47 -5.68
N TRP A 429 4.03 36.84 -6.95
CA TRP A 429 3.88 38.25 -7.35
C TRP A 429 2.71 38.94 -6.65
N ARG A 430 1.62 38.19 -6.41
CA ARG A 430 0.49 38.71 -5.62
C ARG A 430 0.92 39.04 -4.20
N PHE A 431 1.68 38.17 -3.55
CA PHE A 431 2.27 38.42 -2.23
C PHE A 431 3.15 39.69 -2.23
N LEU A 432 4.07 39.83 -3.19
CA LEU A 432 4.93 41.02 -3.28
C LEU A 432 4.14 42.31 -3.49
N LYS A 433 3.06 42.24 -4.29
CA LYS A 433 2.15 43.36 -4.52
C LYS A 433 1.39 43.75 -3.25
N ASP A 434 0.88 42.77 -2.51
CA ASP A 434 0.16 42.99 -1.25
C ASP A 434 1.08 43.54 -0.15
N CYS A 435 2.35 43.15 -0.15
CA CYS A 435 3.41 43.74 0.68
C CYS A 435 3.87 45.13 0.21
N LYS A 436 3.32 45.66 -0.90
CA LYS A 436 3.67 46.95 -1.49
C LYS A 436 5.16 47.12 -1.80
N VAL A 437 5.87 46.02 -2.09
CA VAL A 437 7.30 46.03 -2.39
C VAL A 437 7.62 46.95 -3.57
N HIS A 438 6.73 46.98 -4.57
CA HIS A 438 6.83 47.85 -5.74
C HIS A 438 6.77 49.37 -5.47
N HIS A 439 6.41 49.80 -4.25
CA HIS A 439 6.44 51.21 -3.86
C HIS A 439 7.83 51.68 -3.41
N HIS A 440 8.79 50.76 -3.27
CA HIS A 440 10.15 51.03 -2.80
C HIS A 440 11.16 51.23 -3.94
N GLY A 441 10.71 51.63 -5.13
CA GLY A 441 11.59 51.99 -6.26
C GLY A 441 12.00 50.84 -7.18
N PHE A 442 11.56 49.61 -6.91
CA PHE A 442 11.76 48.45 -7.78
C PHE A 442 10.45 47.98 -8.40
N THR A 443 10.44 47.69 -9.70
CA THR A 443 9.28 47.03 -10.33
C THR A 443 9.25 45.55 -9.96
N ILE A 444 8.05 44.94 -9.98
CA ILE A 444 7.90 43.49 -9.73
C ILE A 444 8.75 42.70 -10.73
N SER A 445 8.82 43.13 -11.99
CA SER A 445 9.64 42.50 -13.04
C SER A 445 11.15 42.59 -12.80
N GLU A 446 11.64 43.66 -12.16
CA GLU A 446 13.05 43.79 -11.80
C GLU A 446 13.42 42.83 -10.66
N LEU A 447 12.57 42.77 -9.62
CA LEU A 447 12.78 41.84 -8.50
C LEU A 447 12.63 40.37 -8.92
N ASP A 448 11.76 40.10 -9.89
CA ASP A 448 11.58 38.76 -10.45
C ASP A 448 12.82 38.27 -11.19
N ARG A 449 13.57 39.17 -11.85
CA ARG A 449 14.86 38.87 -12.47
C ARG A 449 15.97 38.61 -11.45
N THR A 450 15.93 39.26 -10.29
CA THR A 450 16.97 39.07 -9.25
C THR A 450 16.83 37.76 -8.49
N ILE A 451 15.61 37.21 -8.42
CA ILE A 451 15.33 35.91 -7.76
C ILE A 451 15.37 34.71 -8.72
N ALA A 452 15.57 34.95 -10.01
CA ALA A 452 15.61 33.89 -11.02
C ALA A 452 16.93 33.11 -10.91
N PRO A 453 16.88 31.76 -10.87
CA PRO A 453 18.08 30.94 -10.69
C PRO A 453 19.01 30.95 -11.91
N ASP A 454 18.53 31.32 -13.09
CA ASP A 454 19.32 31.36 -14.33
C ASP A 454 18.92 32.56 -15.20
N LYS A 455 19.91 33.31 -15.72
CA LYS A 455 19.67 34.54 -16.51
C LYS A 455 19.18 34.26 -17.95
N SER A 456 19.07 32.98 -18.34
CA SER A 456 18.81 32.53 -19.72
C SER A 456 17.43 31.92 -19.99
N SER A 457 16.58 31.67 -18.99
CA SER A 457 15.21 31.16 -19.18
C SER A 457 14.18 32.30 -19.20
N ASP A 458 13.05 32.09 -19.87
CA ASP A 458 11.95 33.07 -19.96
C ASP A 458 11.47 33.44 -18.54
N VAL A 459 11.89 34.61 -18.06
CA VAL A 459 11.86 34.99 -16.62
C VAL A 459 10.44 35.18 -16.09
N HIS A 460 9.43 35.13 -16.95
CA HIS A 460 8.07 35.56 -16.65
C HIS A 460 7.01 34.47 -16.89
N GLU A 461 7.29 33.23 -16.49
CA GLU A 461 6.30 32.14 -16.53
C GLU A 461 5.40 32.16 -15.27
N PRO A 462 4.11 32.58 -15.35
CA PRO A 462 3.27 32.78 -14.16
C PRO A 462 2.89 31.47 -13.44
N GLN A 463 3.00 30.34 -14.15
CA GLN A 463 2.65 29.02 -13.65
C GLN A 463 3.82 28.28 -13.00
N HIS A 464 5.04 28.82 -13.11
CA HIS A 464 6.22 28.21 -12.52
C HIS A 464 6.03 27.99 -11.01
N GLU A 465 6.40 26.81 -10.55
CA GLU A 465 6.26 26.41 -9.16
C GLU A 465 7.39 27.03 -8.32
N VAL A 466 7.01 27.65 -7.21
CA VAL A 466 7.91 28.26 -6.23
C VAL A 466 7.83 27.43 -4.97
N LEU A 467 8.86 26.63 -4.70
CA LEU A 467 8.96 25.81 -3.50
C LEU A 467 9.15 26.68 -2.25
N MET A 468 8.83 26.16 -1.07
CA MET A 468 9.04 26.88 0.21
C MET A 468 10.47 27.41 0.35
N ARG A 469 11.48 26.61 -0.02
CA ARG A 469 12.89 27.03 0.03
C ARG A 469 13.15 28.22 -0.90
N GLU A 470 12.61 28.19 -2.11
CA GLU A 470 12.75 29.27 -3.10
C GLU A 470 12.04 30.54 -2.65
N PHE A 471 10.88 30.41 -2.00
CA PHE A 471 10.17 31.51 -1.35
C PHE A 471 11.02 32.16 -0.24
N LEU A 472 11.66 31.36 0.63
CA LEU A 472 12.52 31.87 1.70
C LEU A 472 13.76 32.57 1.12
N ASN A 473 14.41 31.97 0.12
CA ASN A 473 15.54 32.59 -0.58
C ASN A 473 15.11 33.91 -1.23
N ALA A 474 13.99 33.93 -1.95
CA ALA A 474 13.47 35.12 -2.61
C ALA A 474 13.18 36.26 -1.62
N ILE A 475 12.63 35.97 -0.43
CA ILE A 475 12.41 36.99 0.60
C ILE A 475 13.73 37.59 1.07
N ILE A 476 14.77 36.78 1.29
CA ILE A 476 16.08 37.27 1.74
C ILE A 476 16.69 38.18 0.67
N VAL A 477 16.66 37.75 -0.59
CA VAL A 477 17.18 38.51 -1.74
C VAL A 477 16.45 39.83 -1.92
N ILE A 478 15.11 39.82 -1.83
CA ILE A 478 14.30 41.03 -1.93
C ILE A 478 14.58 41.95 -0.74
N ALA A 479 14.68 41.42 0.48
CA ALA A 479 15.00 42.21 1.66
C ALA A 479 16.39 42.86 1.54
N TYR A 480 17.37 42.12 1.02
CA TYR A 480 18.70 42.67 0.73
C TYR A 480 18.59 43.85 -0.25
N HIS A 481 17.94 43.71 -1.40
CA HIS A 481 17.84 44.81 -2.37
C HIS A 481 16.98 46.00 -1.89
N LEU A 482 15.99 45.76 -1.02
CA LEU A 482 15.16 46.83 -0.47
C LEU A 482 15.85 47.66 0.61
N TYR A 483 16.76 47.04 1.37
CA TYR A 483 17.35 47.65 2.57
C TYR A 483 18.87 47.79 2.51
N ASN A 484 19.54 47.30 1.47
CA ASN A 484 20.96 47.55 1.26
C ASN A 484 21.15 48.97 0.69
N GLU A 485 21.84 49.82 1.44
CA GLU A 485 22.00 51.25 1.18
C GLU A 485 22.99 51.61 0.05
N ASP A 486 23.39 50.65 -0.79
CA ASP A 486 24.31 50.92 -1.93
C ASP A 486 23.66 51.64 -3.12
N HIS A 487 22.47 52.22 -2.93
CA HIS A 487 21.95 53.30 -3.78
C HIS A 487 21.87 54.67 -3.08
N HIS A 488 22.19 54.78 -1.79
CA HIS A 488 22.38 56.05 -1.10
C HIS A 488 23.35 55.93 0.11
N GLY A 489 24.66 55.89 -0.17
CA GLY A 489 25.75 56.50 0.62
C GLY A 489 25.92 56.19 2.12
N HIS A 490 26.96 55.40 2.43
CA HIS A 490 27.84 55.45 3.62
C HIS A 490 27.21 55.64 5.02
N GLU A 491 26.78 54.54 5.67
CA GLU A 491 27.26 54.04 6.99
C GLU A 491 26.51 52.73 7.38
N PRO A 492 27.07 51.86 8.26
CA PRO A 492 26.57 50.50 8.47
C PRO A 492 25.45 50.43 9.53
N LEU A 493 24.25 49.96 9.17
CA LEU A 493 23.14 49.73 10.13
C LEU A 493 22.29 48.48 9.81
N LEU A 494 22.75 47.30 10.24
CA LEU A 494 21.85 46.21 10.67
C LEU A 494 21.94 46.05 12.20
N PRO A 495 21.61 47.11 12.98
CA PRO A 495 20.66 46.90 14.08
C PRO A 495 19.85 48.17 14.38
N GLY A 496 18.59 48.28 13.91
CA GLY A 496 17.77 49.47 14.21
C GLY A 496 16.25 49.39 14.00
N ALA A 497 15.70 48.38 13.33
CA ALA A 497 14.27 48.40 12.95
C ALA A 497 13.28 47.88 14.03
N CYS A 498 13.63 47.87 15.32
CA CYS A 498 12.71 47.40 16.39
C CYS A 498 12.59 48.31 17.62
N HIS A 499 13.23 49.47 17.66
CA HIS A 499 13.08 50.39 18.81
C HIS A 499 12.95 51.85 18.38
N SER A 500 11.77 52.25 17.89
CA SER A 500 11.12 53.55 18.23
C SER A 500 9.92 53.85 17.32
N SER A 501 8.70 53.84 17.88
CA SER A 501 7.67 54.88 17.69
C SER A 501 6.31 54.41 18.23
N SER A 502 6.20 54.43 19.55
CA SER A 502 4.96 54.92 20.16
C SER A 502 4.86 56.42 19.90
N GLN A 503 3.64 56.90 19.62
CA GLN A 503 3.20 58.30 19.49
C GLN A 503 3.47 59.03 18.16
N LYS A 504 2.42 59.17 17.33
CA LYS A 504 1.64 60.41 17.17
C LYS A 504 0.50 60.24 16.14
N THR A 505 -0.70 60.68 16.55
CA THR A 505 -1.82 61.26 15.78
C THR A 505 -1.55 61.53 14.29
N SER A 506 -2.43 61.20 13.33
CA SER A 506 -3.87 61.43 13.28
C SER A 506 -4.58 60.53 12.27
#